data_AF-A0A969NKQ6-F1
#
_entry.id   AF-A0A969NKQ6-F1
#
_cell.length_a   1.000
_cell.length_b   1.000
_cell.length_c   1.000
_cell.angle_alpha   90.00
_cell.angle_beta   90.00
_cell.angle_gamma   90.00
#
_symmetry.space_group_name_H-M   'P 1'
#
loop_
_entity.id
_entity.type
_entity.pdbx_description
1 polymer ?
#
loop_
_entity_poly.entity_id
_entity_poly.type
_entity_poly.pdbx_seq_one_letter_code
_entity_poly.pdbx_strand_id
1 'polypeptide(L)'
;MGETYEQLQDYKQSLHYAEQAIESAKQVFAYDSLYRWWWLSGRIYHATGKETEAIAAYRNAIASLQKIRSNIASASKEYQLNFRDEVEPVYREFLELLLEQEQSKSWQEALDTFDFTAIS
;
A
#
# COMPACT_ATOMS: atom_id res chain seq x y z
N MET A 1 -8.91 -28.94 4.88
CA MET A 1 -8.44 -28.28 6.11
C MET A 1 -6.95 -27.96 6.08
N GLY A 2 -6.07 -28.65 5.34
CA GLY A 2 -4.62 -28.32 5.30
C GLY A 2 -4.27 -27.02 4.57
N GLU A 3 -4.86 -26.77 3.41
CA GLU A 3 -4.53 -25.63 2.52
C GLU A 3 -4.68 -24.25 3.19
N THR A 4 -5.73 -24.06 4.01
CA THR A 4 -5.93 -22.80 4.75
C THR A 4 -4.92 -22.61 5.88
N TYR A 5 -4.45 -23.69 6.53
CA TYR A 5 -3.41 -23.60 7.56
C TYR A 5 -2.04 -23.29 6.96
N GLU A 6 -1.71 -23.90 5.82
CA GLU A 6 -0.47 -23.62 5.09
C GLU A 6 -0.42 -22.15 4.63
N GLN A 7 -1.51 -21.65 4.03
CA GLN A 7 -1.62 -20.24 3.65
C GLN A 7 -1.48 -19.28 4.83
N LEU A 8 -2.12 -19.58 5.97
CA LEU A 8 -1.99 -18.76 7.18
C LEU A 8 -0.56 -18.78 7.74
N GLN A 9 0.14 -19.92 7.66
CA GLN A 9 1.53 -20.03 8.09
C GLN A 9 2.45 -19.22 7.18
N ASP A 10 2.24 -19.28 5.86
CA ASP A 10 2.99 -18.50 4.88
C ASP A 10 2.74 -17.00 5.05
N TYR A 11 1.51 -16.58 5.30
CA TYR A 11 1.17 -15.19 5.60
C TYR A 11 1.86 -14.67 6.85
N LYS A 12 1.90 -15.46 7.93
CA LYS A 12 2.58 -15.07 9.16
C LYS A 12 4.08 -14.91 8.95
N GLN A 13 4.71 -15.85 8.22
CA GLN A 13 6.13 -15.78 7.91
C GLN A 13 6.46 -14.60 6.99
N SER A 14 5.62 -14.36 5.98
CA SER A 14 5.76 -13.23 5.06
C SER A 14 5.63 -11.89 5.78
N LEU A 15 4.66 -11.74 6.69
CA LEU A 15 4.52 -10.54 7.52
C LEU A 15 5.74 -10.31 8.40
N HIS A 16 6.29 -11.37 9.00
CA HIS A 16 7.49 -11.24 9.83
C HIS A 16 8.68 -10.67 9.05
N TYR A 17 8.92 -11.16 7.83
CA TYR A 17 9.97 -10.61 6.98
C TYR A 17 9.67 -9.20 6.48
N ALA A 18 8.40 -8.91 6.16
CA ALA A 18 7.99 -7.57 5.76
C ALA A 18 8.23 -6.55 6.89
N GLU A 19 7.91 -6.89 8.14
CA GLU A 19 8.16 -6.04 9.31
C GLU A 19 9.65 -5.73 9.50
N GLN A 20 10.52 -6.75 9.39
CA GLN A 20 11.98 -6.57 9.46
C GLN A 20 12.52 -5.71 8.32
N ALA A 21 12.02 -5.93 7.10
CA ALA A 21 12.41 -5.17 5.93
C ALA A 21 11.94 -3.71 6.01
N ILE A 22 10.73 -3.46 6.51
CA ILE A 22 10.20 -2.12 6.79
C ILE A 22 11.09 -1.40 7.79
N GLU A 23 11.48 -2.04 8.89
CA GLU A 23 12.31 -1.41 9.92
C GLU A 23 13.68 -1.03 9.35
N SER A 24 14.29 -1.93 8.58
CA SER A 24 15.57 -1.67 7.92
C SER A 24 15.46 -0.54 6.87
N ALA A 25 14.41 -0.56 6.05
CA ALA A 25 14.19 0.43 4.99
C ALA A 25 13.86 1.82 5.55
N LYS A 26 13.20 1.92 6.71
CA LYS A 26 12.94 3.18 7.42
C LYS A 26 14.24 3.88 7.81
N GLN A 27 15.24 3.13 8.30
CA GLN A 27 16.51 3.69 8.78
C GLN A 27 17.32 4.38 7.66
N VAL A 28 17.14 3.94 6.42
CA VAL A 28 17.86 4.47 5.25
C VAL A 28 16.95 5.25 4.30
N PHE A 29 15.71 5.53 4.69
CA PHE A 29 14.72 6.23 3.86
C PHE A 29 14.52 5.60 2.47
N ALA A 30 14.58 4.27 2.37
CA ALA A 30 14.37 3.53 1.12
C ALA A 30 12.86 3.46 0.77
N TYR A 31 12.29 4.58 0.32
CA TYR A 31 10.85 4.72 0.07
C TYR A 31 10.32 3.76 -1.00
N ASP A 32 11.13 3.45 -2.02
CA ASP A 32 10.84 2.44 -3.05
C ASP A 32 10.63 1.04 -2.46
N SER A 33 11.38 0.71 -1.41
CA SER A 33 11.27 -0.56 -0.72
C SER A 33 10.14 -0.52 0.30
N LEU A 34 10.01 0.59 1.03
CA LEU A 34 8.97 0.79 2.04
C LEU A 34 7.57 0.60 1.46
N TYR A 35 7.25 1.24 0.33
CA TYR A 35 5.89 1.13 -0.19
C TYR A 35 5.54 -0.31 -0.59
N ARG A 36 6.50 -1.07 -1.14
CA ARG A 36 6.30 -2.47 -1.54
C ARG A 36 6.04 -3.36 -0.33
N TRP A 37 6.82 -3.21 0.74
CA TRP A 37 6.63 -3.99 1.95
C TRP A 37 5.35 -3.61 2.70
N TRP A 38 5.02 -2.32 2.77
CA TRP A 38 3.74 -1.88 3.31
C TRP A 38 2.55 -2.39 2.51
N TRP A 39 2.66 -2.40 1.18
CA TRP A 39 1.62 -2.92 0.31
C TRP A 39 1.42 -4.43 0.49
N LEU A 40 2.52 -5.20 0.56
CA LEU A 40 2.46 -6.63 0.88
C LEU A 40 1.76 -6.88 2.22
N SER A 41 2.15 -6.14 3.26
CA SER A 41 1.51 -6.26 4.57
C SER A 41 0.03 -5.93 4.52
N GLY A 42 -0.37 -4.87 3.80
CA GLY A 42 -1.77 -4.49 3.60
C GLY A 42 -2.61 -5.60 2.98
N ARG A 43 -2.10 -6.22 1.91
CA ARG A 43 -2.75 -7.36 1.25
C ARG A 43 -2.89 -8.57 2.18
N ILE A 44 -1.85 -8.89 2.95
CA ILE A 44 -1.90 -10.02 3.89
C ILE A 44 -2.88 -9.74 5.04
N TYR A 45 -2.88 -8.53 5.59
CA TYR A 45 -3.81 -8.15 6.64
C TYR A 45 -5.26 -8.23 6.16
N HIS A 46 -5.55 -7.72 4.96
CA HIS A 46 -6.88 -7.82 4.37
C HIS A 46 -7.29 -9.29 4.14
N ALA A 47 -6.41 -10.10 3.56
CA ALA A 47 -6.65 -11.54 3.35
C ALA A 47 -6.87 -12.33 4.65
N THR A 48 -6.43 -11.80 5.80
CA THR A 48 -6.60 -12.41 7.13
C THR A 48 -7.69 -11.74 7.97
N GLY A 49 -8.49 -10.84 7.39
CA GLY A 49 -9.59 -10.14 8.05
C GLY A 49 -9.16 -9.07 9.06
N LYS A 50 -7.90 -8.65 9.01
CA LYS A 50 -7.30 -7.62 9.89
C LYS A 50 -7.39 -6.25 9.23
N GLU A 51 -8.62 -5.79 9.07
CA GLU A 51 -8.98 -4.62 8.27
C GLU A 51 -8.31 -3.33 8.77
N THR A 52 -8.20 -3.15 10.08
CA THR A 52 -7.58 -1.95 10.67
C THR A 52 -6.08 -1.89 10.34
N GLU A 53 -5.40 -3.02 10.46
CA GLU A 53 -3.99 -3.17 10.12
C GLU A 53 -3.76 -3.05 8.61
N ALA A 54 -4.68 -3.57 7.79
CA ALA A 54 -4.65 -3.42 6.34
C ALA A 54 -4.70 -1.95 5.94
N ILE A 55 -5.69 -1.20 6.43
CA ILE A 55 -5.83 0.25 6.18
C ILE A 55 -4.56 1.00 6.61
N ALA A 56 -4.03 0.69 7.81
CA ALA A 56 -2.81 1.33 8.30
C ALA A 56 -1.62 1.04 7.37
N ALA A 57 -1.47 -0.19 6.88
CA ALA A 57 -0.40 -0.56 5.97
C ALA A 57 -0.54 0.13 4.61
N TYR A 58 -1.72 0.17 4.00
CA TYR A 58 -1.96 0.90 2.75
C TYR A 58 -1.68 2.41 2.87
N ARG A 59 -2.11 3.05 3.97
CA ARG A 59 -1.78 4.45 4.23
C ARG A 59 -0.27 4.69 4.26
N ASN A 60 0.49 3.80 4.91
CA ASN A 60 1.96 3.90 4.95
C ASN A 60 2.60 3.65 3.57
N ALA A 61 2.03 2.76 2.76
CA ALA A 61 2.46 2.56 1.38
C ALA A 61 2.27 3.86 0.56
N ILE A 62 1.08 4.44 0.61
CA ILE A 62 0.75 5.70 -0.08
C ILE A 62 1.62 6.85 0.39
N ALA A 63 1.88 6.99 1.69
CA ALA A 63 2.78 8.01 2.22
C ALA A 63 4.21 7.86 1.66
N SER A 64 4.68 6.62 1.48
CA SER A 64 5.99 6.35 0.87
C SER A 64 5.99 6.70 -0.63
N LEU A 65 4.92 6.35 -1.36
CA LEU A 65 4.72 6.72 -2.77
C LEU A 65 4.71 8.23 -2.98
N GLN A 66 4.10 8.99 -2.08
CA GLN A 66 4.10 10.46 -2.14
C GLN A 66 5.52 11.03 -2.03
N LYS A 67 6.40 10.44 -1.20
CA LYS A 67 7.81 10.83 -1.11
C LYS A 67 8.55 10.57 -2.42
N ILE A 68 8.33 9.42 -3.04
CA ILE A 68 8.91 9.10 -4.35
C ILE A 68 8.41 10.10 -5.41
N ARG A 69 7.10 10.36 -5.45
CA ARG A 69 6.48 11.31 -6.39
C ARG A 69 7.12 12.70 -6.30
N SER A 70 7.36 13.20 -5.08
CA SER A 70 8.03 14.49 -4.88
C SER A 70 9.46 14.50 -5.44
N ASN A 71 10.21 13.40 -5.31
CA ASN A 71 11.58 13.31 -5.80
C ASN A 71 11.66 13.28 -7.34
N ILE A 72 10.61 12.79 -8.01
CA ILE A 72 10.58 12.62 -9.47
C ILE A 72 9.79 13.73 -10.18
N ALA A 73 9.35 14.76 -9.45
CA ALA A 73 8.55 15.86 -10.00
C ALA A 73 9.26 16.65 -11.11
N SER A 74 10.59 16.65 -11.12
CA SER A 74 11.43 17.27 -12.15
C SER A 74 11.87 16.30 -13.26
N ALA A 75 11.50 15.01 -13.17
CA ALA A 75 11.82 14.01 -14.17
C ALA A 75 10.98 14.20 -15.45
N SER A 76 11.31 13.46 -16.51
CA SER A 76 10.54 13.49 -17.76
C SER A 76 9.08 13.06 -17.55
N LYS A 77 8.19 13.59 -18.39
CA LYS A 77 6.75 13.24 -18.35
C LYS A 77 6.52 11.73 -18.51
N GLU A 78 7.30 11.08 -19.38
CA GLU A 78 7.26 9.63 -19.56
C GLU A 78 7.56 8.87 -18.27
N TYR A 79 8.59 9.29 -17.53
CA TYR A 79 8.95 8.67 -16.26
C TYR A 79 7.85 8.85 -15.19
N GLN A 80 7.24 10.04 -15.14
CA GLN A 80 6.12 10.32 -14.24
C GLN A 80 4.89 9.46 -14.55
N LEU A 81 4.59 9.25 -15.84
CA LEU A 81 3.48 8.40 -16.29
C LEU A 81 3.75 6.92 -15.98
N ASN A 82 4.95 6.42 -16.28
CA ASN A 82 5.32 5.04 -15.97
C ASN A 82 5.22 4.75 -14.47
N PHE A 83 5.70 5.68 -13.63
CA PHE A 83 5.56 5.55 -12.18
C PHE A 83 4.10 5.53 -11.74
N ARG A 84 3.25 6.40 -12.30
CA ARG A 84 1.81 6.41 -12.00
C ARG A 84 1.17 5.06 -12.32
N ASP A 85 1.45 4.52 -13.50
CA ASP A 85 0.85 3.27 -13.94
C ASP A 85 1.37 2.07 -13.13
N GLU A 86 2.63 2.12 -12.64
CA GLU A 86 3.18 1.09 -11.73
C GLU A 86 2.48 1.07 -10.37
N VAL A 87 2.08 2.23 -9.85
CA VAL A 87 1.58 2.35 -8.47
C VAL A 87 0.07 2.39 -8.36
N GLU A 88 -0.63 2.55 -9.49
CA GLU A 88 -2.09 2.55 -9.59
C GLU A 88 -2.77 1.37 -8.86
N PRO A 89 -2.26 0.12 -8.94
CA PRO A 89 -2.87 -1.00 -8.22
C PRO A 89 -2.92 -0.80 -6.70
N VAL A 90 -1.91 -0.12 -6.11
CA VAL A 90 -1.86 0.14 -4.66
C VAL A 90 -3.01 1.04 -4.22
N TYR A 91 -3.30 2.07 -5.02
CA TYR A 91 -4.39 3.01 -4.76
C TYR A 91 -5.75 2.37 -4.97
N ARG A 92 -5.89 1.56 -6.02
CA ARG A 92 -7.12 0.81 -6.32
C ARG A 92 -7.47 -0.16 -5.19
N GLU A 93 -6.52 -0.99 -4.77
CA GLU A 93 -6.74 -1.96 -3.70
C GLU A 93 -7.09 -1.26 -2.37
N PHE A 94 -6.44 -0.12 -2.07
CA PHE A 94 -6.80 0.64 -0.88
C PHE A 94 -8.20 1.25 -0.96
N LEU A 95 -8.59 1.76 -2.13
CA LEU A 95 -9.92 2.27 -2.35
C LEU A 95 -10.97 1.17 -2.16
N GLU A 96 -10.78 0.01 -2.79
CA GLU A 96 -11.66 -1.16 -2.65
C GLU A 96 -11.84 -1.53 -1.16
N LEU A 97 -10.72 -1.60 -0.42
CA LEU A 97 -10.73 -1.85 1.03
C LEU A 97 -11.58 -0.81 1.80
N LEU A 98 -11.42 0.47 1.49
CA LEU A 98 -12.19 1.54 2.17
C LEU A 98 -13.68 1.49 1.84
N LEU A 99 -14.03 1.11 0.60
CA LEU A 99 -15.42 0.97 0.16
C LEU A 99 -16.12 -0.19 0.87
N GLU A 100 -15.42 -1.31 1.09
CA GLU A 100 -15.94 -2.47 1.82
C GLU A 100 -16.26 -2.16 3.30
N GLN A 101 -15.58 -1.16 3.88
CA GLN A 101 -15.74 -0.82 5.30
C GLN A 101 -17.04 -0.04 5.61
N GLU A 102 -17.84 0.37 4.62
CA GLU A 102 -19.14 1.08 4.77
C GLU A 102 -19.17 2.22 5.83
N GLN A 103 -18.04 2.87 6.07
CA GLN A 103 -17.89 3.90 7.12
C GLN A 103 -17.76 5.29 6.50
N SER A 104 -18.53 6.27 6.99
CA SER A 104 -18.54 7.67 6.50
C SER A 104 -17.13 8.29 6.40
N LYS A 105 -16.22 7.96 7.32
CA LYS A 105 -14.82 8.42 7.30
C LYS A 105 -13.98 7.75 6.19
N SER A 106 -14.23 6.47 5.91
CA SER A 106 -13.58 5.74 4.81
C SER A 106 -13.99 6.29 3.45
N TRP A 107 -15.25 6.73 3.29
CA TRP A 107 -15.74 7.37 2.07
C TRP A 107 -15.07 8.71 1.76
N GLN A 108 -14.73 9.50 2.79
CA GLN A 108 -13.98 10.74 2.61
C GLN A 108 -12.55 10.44 2.13
N GLU A 109 -11.88 9.49 2.78
CA GLU A 109 -10.51 9.11 2.40
C GLU A 109 -10.44 8.45 1.03
N ALA A 110 -11.44 7.65 0.67
CA ALA A 110 -11.62 7.10 -0.67
C ALA A 110 -11.69 8.21 -1.74
N LEU A 111 -12.45 9.29 -1.46
CA LEU A 111 -12.59 10.43 -2.36
C LEU A 111 -11.28 11.23 -2.48
N ASP A 112 -10.58 11.48 -1.38
CA ASP A 112 -9.25 12.13 -1.39
C ASP A 112 -8.20 11.30 -2.16
N THR A 113 -8.27 9.96 -2.03
CA THR A 113 -7.42 9.03 -2.77
C THR A 113 -7.70 9.11 -4.27
N PHE A 114 -8.98 9.27 -4.65
CA PHE A 114 -9.41 9.39 -6.03
C PHE A 114 -8.99 10.72 -6.69
N ASP A 115 -9.17 11.85 -5.99
CA ASP A 115 -8.78 13.17 -6.51
C ASP A 115 -7.27 13.27 -6.83
N PHE A 116 -6.43 12.50 -6.13
CA PHE A 116 -5.00 12.41 -6.43
C PHE A 116 -4.67 11.68 -7.74
N THR A 117 -5.58 10.87 -8.28
CA THR A 117 -5.45 10.16 -9.56
C THR A 117 -6.09 10.89 -10.75
N ALA A 118 -6.86 11.95 -10.49
CA ALA A 118 -7.67 12.67 -11.48
C ALA A 118 -6.98 13.86 -12.17
N ILE A 119 -5.64 13.97 -12.10
CA ILE A 119 -4.92 15.00 -12.85
C ILE A 119 -4.31 14.38 -14.11
N SER A 120 -5.17 14.25 -15.12
CA SER A 120 -4.82 14.32 -16.54
C SER A 120 -4.26 15.69 -16.90
#